data_AF-A0A1H9EYS7-F1
#
_entry.id   AF-A0A1H9EYS7-F1
#
_cell.length_a   1.000
_cell.length_b   1.000
_cell.length_c   1.000
_cell.angle_alpha   90.00
_cell.angle_beta   90.00
_cell.angle_gamma   90.00
#
_symmetry.space_group_name_H-M   'P 1'
#
loop_
_entity.id
_entity.type
_entity.pdbx_description
1 polymer ?
#
loop_
_entity_poly.entity_id
_entity_poly.type
_entity_poly.pdbx_seq_one_letter_code
_entity_poly.pdbx_strand_id
1 'polypeptide(L)'
;MKSFYSKQFLLFIRITSIIFIGILCYLTGHAVFDVFLNHDYPCIFGLICGPVSIVILIFVIRNPQKLALFVPPLILYSVSNAIGNANPAYPIIFLELAAILLWIRGFFNCHKAIKISGMVLIYLIPVLLYLRFGWAYFAEQLLEILQILLITFCIIYIMYEYMKAQTSTDKILNIADYSETTERDAKWLILVQQGVKYEAIAIDYELTLGTVQNRLNKIYHILETGDRIGFLSIYSNAKIIYKK
;
A
#
# COMPACT_ATOMS: atom_id res chain seq x y z
N MET A 1 -15.20 1.93 -13.58
CA MET A 1 -14.55 1.51 -12.32
C MET A 1 -14.24 2.79 -11.57
N LYS A 2 -14.82 3.00 -10.38
CA LYS A 2 -14.34 4.09 -9.52
C LYS A 2 -12.88 3.78 -9.21
N SER A 3 -11.99 4.73 -9.47
CA SER A 3 -10.57 4.58 -9.16
C SER A 3 -10.37 4.06 -7.73
N PHE A 4 -9.33 3.27 -7.49
CA PHE A 4 -8.87 2.97 -6.13
C PHE A 4 -8.52 4.25 -5.36
N TYR A 5 -8.38 5.40 -6.03
CA TYR A 5 -8.26 6.74 -5.46
C TYR A 5 -9.51 7.59 -5.69
N SER A 6 -10.69 6.97 -5.84
CA SER A 6 -11.93 7.74 -5.94
C SER A 6 -12.07 8.67 -4.74
N LYS A 7 -12.68 9.83 -4.95
CA LYS A 7 -12.90 10.81 -3.86
C LYS A 7 -13.52 10.17 -2.61
N GLN A 8 -14.43 9.20 -2.78
CA GLN A 8 -15.06 8.46 -1.69
C GLN A 8 -14.08 7.57 -0.93
N PHE A 9 -13.19 6.85 -1.63
CA PHE A 9 -12.15 6.03 -0.99
C PHE A 9 -11.10 6.88 -0.29
N LEU A 10 -10.68 8.00 -0.90
CA LEU A 10 -9.76 8.95 -0.27
C LEU A 10 -10.36 9.58 0.99
N LEU A 11 -11.65 9.91 0.97
CA LEU A 11 -12.37 10.40 2.14
C LEU A 11 -12.45 9.32 3.23
N PHE A 12 -12.75 8.07 2.85
CA PHE A 12 -12.74 6.93 3.77
C PHE A 12 -11.37 6.75 4.44
N ILE A 13 -10.28 6.74 3.68
CA ILE A 13 -8.91 6.67 4.22
C ILE A 13 -8.63 7.82 5.20
N ARG A 14 -9.05 9.04 4.87
CA ARG A 14 -8.84 10.20 5.76
C ARG A 14 -9.60 10.04 7.08
N ILE A 15 -10.86 9.63 7.02
CA ILE A 15 -11.69 9.42 8.21
C ILE A 15 -11.10 8.31 9.08
N THR A 16 -10.77 7.16 8.49
CA THR A 16 -10.17 6.04 9.24
C THR A 16 -8.82 6.44 9.83
N SER A 17 -7.97 7.16 9.09
CA SER A 17 -6.69 7.68 9.60
C SER A 17 -6.87 8.61 10.79
N ILE A 18 -7.88 9.50 10.79
CA ILE A 18 -8.18 10.39 11.93
C ILE A 18 -8.59 9.58 13.16
N ILE A 19 -9.46 8.59 12.99
CA ILE A 19 -9.87 7.68 14.07
C ILE A 19 -8.66 6.94 14.65
N PHE A 20 -7.79 6.40 13.78
CA PHE A 20 -6.57 5.71 14.20
C PHE A 20 -5.59 6.63 14.94
N ILE A 21 -5.44 7.90 14.54
CA ILE A 21 -4.64 8.88 15.30
C ILE A 21 -5.21 9.04 16.71
N GLY A 22 -6.53 9.21 16.85
CA GLY A 22 -7.17 9.34 18.16
C GLY A 22 -6.87 8.16 19.07
N ILE A 23 -7.01 6.93 18.56
CA ILE A 23 -6.71 5.70 19.28
C ILE A 23 -5.22 5.63 19.65
N LEU A 24 -4.31 5.91 18.70
CA LEU A 24 -2.87 5.87 18.94
C LEU A 24 -2.40 6.93 19.94
N CYS A 25 -2.96 8.13 19.91
CA CYS A 25 -2.69 9.18 20.90
C CYS A 25 -3.12 8.72 22.30
N TYR A 26 -4.31 8.11 22.42
CA TYR A 26 -4.79 7.55 23.70
C TYR A 26 -3.87 6.44 24.21
N LEU A 27 -3.55 5.45 23.36
CA LEU A 27 -2.67 4.32 23.74
C LEU A 27 -1.25 4.77 24.09
N THR A 28 -0.69 5.71 23.31
CA THR A 28 0.64 6.26 23.60
C THR A 28 0.63 7.05 24.90
N GLY A 29 -0.43 7.82 25.16
CA GLY A 29 -0.60 8.54 26.43
C GLY A 29 -0.70 7.60 27.63
N HIS A 30 -1.48 6.51 27.51
CA HIS A 30 -1.58 5.49 28.54
C HIS A 30 -0.24 4.79 28.79
N ALA A 31 0.48 4.41 27.73
CA ALA A 31 1.79 3.77 27.86
C ALA A 31 2.84 4.69 28.51
N VAL A 32 2.83 5.99 28.20
CA VAL A 32 3.69 6.98 28.86
C VAL A 32 3.35 7.03 30.36
N PHE A 33 2.07 7.08 30.69
CA PHE A 33 1.60 7.12 32.08
C PHE A 33 2.01 5.86 32.87
N ASP A 34 1.86 4.68 32.27
CA ASP A 34 2.26 3.41 32.88
C ASP A 34 3.78 3.32 33.10
N VAL A 35 4.60 3.81 32.18
CA VAL A 35 6.07 3.86 32.35
C VAL A 35 6.46 4.75 33.52
N PHE A 36 5.81 5.90 33.64
CA PHE A 36 6.05 6.83 34.74
C PHE A 36 5.69 6.21 36.10
N LEU A 37 4.70 5.32 36.15
CA LEU A 37 4.25 4.70 37.40
C LEU A 37 4.94 3.37 37.74
N ASN A 38 5.23 2.51 36.76
CA ASN A 38 5.63 1.11 37.00
C ASN A 38 7.08 0.77 36.60
N HIS A 39 7.84 1.70 36.01
CA HIS A 39 9.27 1.51 35.64
C HIS A 39 9.58 0.27 34.77
N ASP A 40 8.62 -0.20 33.97
CA ASP A 40 8.82 -1.35 33.08
C ASP A 40 9.51 -0.97 31.75
N TYR A 41 10.71 -1.53 31.54
CA TYR A 41 11.56 -1.37 30.35
C TYR A 41 10.96 -1.77 28.98
N PRO A 42 10.05 -2.77 28.83
CA PRO A 42 9.51 -3.11 27.50
C PRO A 42 8.69 -1.99 26.85
N CYS A 43 8.32 -0.93 27.59
CA CYS A 43 7.56 0.19 27.07
C CYS A 43 8.39 1.24 26.30
N ILE A 44 9.73 1.22 26.35
CA ILE A 44 10.57 2.23 25.67
C ILE A 44 10.41 2.15 24.14
N PHE A 45 10.27 0.95 23.58
CA PHE A 45 10.04 0.77 22.14
C PHE A 45 8.67 1.31 21.72
N GLY A 46 7.63 1.09 22.53
CA GLY A 46 6.29 1.65 22.31
C GLY A 46 6.27 3.18 22.36
N LEU A 47 7.06 3.77 23.27
CA LEU A 47 7.27 5.21 23.42
C LEU A 47 7.89 5.88 22.18
N ILE A 48 8.72 5.17 21.42
CA ILE A 48 9.31 5.68 20.16
C ILE A 48 8.37 5.39 18.97
N CYS A 49 7.79 4.19 18.92
CA CYS A 49 6.95 3.76 17.81
C CYS A 49 5.64 4.56 17.71
N GLY A 50 5.02 4.90 18.85
CA GLY A 50 3.77 5.68 18.91
C GLY A 50 3.90 7.05 18.24
N PRO A 51 4.80 7.94 18.70
CA PRO A 51 5.00 9.27 18.10
C PRO A 51 5.40 9.22 16.63
N VAL A 52 6.28 8.31 16.23
CA VAL A 52 6.68 8.14 14.82
C VAL A 52 5.47 7.76 13.96
N SER A 53 4.62 6.85 14.44
CA SER A 53 3.42 6.42 13.74
C SER A 53 2.37 7.54 13.63
N ILE A 54 2.24 8.37 14.67
CA ILE A 54 1.37 9.56 14.65
C ILE A 54 1.83 10.57 13.59
N VAL A 55 3.14 10.87 13.52
CA VAL A 55 3.70 11.78 12.51
C VAL A 55 3.43 11.25 11.09
N ILE A 56 3.62 9.96 10.87
CA ILE A 56 3.34 9.32 9.57
C ILE A 56 1.85 9.38 9.23
N LEU A 57 0.96 9.13 10.19
CA LEU A 57 -0.50 9.23 9.99
C LEU A 57 -0.94 10.65 9.61
N ILE A 58 -0.42 11.68 10.29
CA ILE A 58 -0.69 13.08 9.96
C ILE A 58 -0.28 13.37 8.50
N PHE A 59 0.87 12.84 8.09
CA PHE A 59 1.36 13.00 6.73
C PHE A 59 0.49 12.28 5.70
N VAL A 60 0.01 11.07 6.01
CA VAL A 60 -0.90 10.29 5.15
C VAL A 60 -2.27 10.97 5.01
N ILE A 61 -2.81 11.61 6.04
CA ILE A 61 -4.07 12.38 5.93
C ILE A 61 -3.97 13.43 4.83
N ARG A 62 -2.82 14.12 4.75
CA ARG A 62 -2.54 15.11 3.71
C ARG A 62 -2.25 14.46 2.36
N ASN A 63 -1.58 13.31 2.34
CA ASN A 63 -1.14 12.62 1.14
C ASN A 63 -1.59 11.14 1.15
N PRO A 64 -2.89 10.85 0.98
CA PRO A 64 -3.42 9.49 1.08
C PRO A 64 -2.89 8.57 -0.02
N GLN A 65 -2.31 9.12 -1.08
CA GLN A 65 -1.61 8.32 -2.08
C GLN A 65 -0.35 7.66 -1.50
N LYS A 66 0.30 8.25 -0.50
CA LYS A 66 1.58 7.78 0.08
C LYS A 66 1.40 6.72 1.19
N LEU A 67 0.41 5.83 1.08
CA LEU A 67 0.14 4.75 2.05
C LEU A 67 1.35 3.86 2.36
N ALA A 68 2.30 3.72 1.43
CA ALA A 68 3.51 2.93 1.68
C ALA A 68 4.42 3.51 2.78
N LEU A 69 4.20 4.76 3.20
CA LEU A 69 4.87 5.31 4.39
C LEU A 69 4.44 4.63 5.69
N PHE A 70 3.37 3.83 5.68
CA PHE A 70 3.02 2.95 6.80
C PHE A 70 3.92 1.74 6.95
N VAL A 71 4.72 1.40 5.95
CA VAL A 71 5.55 0.19 5.99
C VAL A 71 6.55 0.21 7.17
N PRO A 72 7.33 1.28 7.42
CA PRO A 72 8.21 1.33 8.57
C PRO A 72 7.51 1.17 9.93
N PRO A 73 6.42 1.90 10.26
CA PRO A 73 5.74 1.69 11.54
C PRO A 73 5.11 0.31 11.66
N LEU A 74 4.58 -0.29 10.58
CA LEU A 74 4.09 -1.68 10.60
C LEU A 74 5.20 -2.67 10.95
N ILE A 75 6.39 -2.53 10.36
CA ILE A 75 7.55 -3.37 10.69
C ILE A 75 7.98 -3.17 12.14
N LEU A 76 8.03 -1.92 12.61
CA LEU A 76 8.37 -1.60 14.00
C LEU A 76 7.36 -2.20 15.00
N TYR A 77 6.06 -2.06 14.71
CA TYR A 77 5.01 -2.70 15.51
C TYR A 77 5.12 -4.22 15.49
N SER A 78 5.44 -4.82 14.35
CA SER A 78 5.68 -6.26 14.27
C SER A 78 6.82 -6.69 15.20
N VAL A 79 7.96 -6.02 15.13
CA VAL A 79 9.14 -6.36 15.94
C VAL A 79 8.84 -6.16 17.42
N SER A 80 8.21 -5.04 17.78
CA SER A 80 7.82 -4.77 19.17
C SER A 80 6.86 -5.83 19.72
N ASN A 81 5.89 -6.28 18.92
CA ASN A 81 4.96 -7.34 19.34
C ASN A 81 5.64 -8.71 19.40
N ALA A 82 6.60 -9.00 18.52
CA ALA A 82 7.31 -10.28 18.55
C ALA A 82 8.19 -10.43 19.79
N ILE A 83 8.70 -9.31 20.31
CA ILE A 83 9.53 -9.29 21.53
C ILE A 83 8.67 -9.27 22.79
N GLY A 84 7.63 -8.42 22.82
CA GLY A 84 6.87 -8.11 24.03
C GLY A 84 5.59 -8.90 24.25
N ASN A 85 5.00 -9.51 23.21
CA ASN A 85 3.73 -10.23 23.31
C ASN A 85 3.90 -11.73 23.08
N ALA A 86 3.16 -12.54 23.84
CA ALA A 86 3.11 -13.98 23.66
C ALA A 86 2.38 -14.39 22.36
N ASN A 87 1.45 -13.55 21.89
CA ASN A 87 0.63 -13.89 20.73
C ASN A 87 1.37 -13.65 19.39
N PRO A 88 1.58 -14.68 18.55
CA PRO A 88 2.28 -14.62 17.26
C PRO A 88 1.48 -14.00 16.12
N ALA A 89 0.15 -13.88 16.28
CA ALA A 89 -0.72 -13.33 15.25
C ALA A 89 -0.37 -11.88 14.94
N TYR A 90 -0.17 -11.07 15.98
CA TYR A 90 0.04 -9.63 15.81
C TYR A 90 1.30 -9.28 15.00
N PRO A 91 2.48 -9.84 15.29
CA PRO A 91 3.67 -9.61 14.46
C PRO A 91 3.45 -9.94 12.99
N ILE A 92 2.81 -11.09 12.72
CA ILE A 92 2.67 -11.63 11.38
C ILE A 92 1.66 -10.82 10.57
N ILE A 93 0.55 -10.41 11.17
CA ILE A 93 -0.44 -9.53 10.53
C ILE A 93 0.20 -8.19 10.13
N PHE A 94 1.03 -7.60 11.00
CA PHE A 94 1.70 -6.33 10.67
C PHE A 94 2.74 -6.49 9.56
N LEU A 95 3.50 -7.58 9.55
CA LEU A 95 4.42 -7.90 8.44
C LEU A 95 3.66 -8.13 7.12
N GLU A 96 2.48 -8.73 7.19
CA GLU A 96 1.66 -9.02 6.02
C GLU A 96 1.07 -7.75 5.41
N LEU A 97 0.56 -6.85 6.24
CA LEU A 97 0.15 -5.52 5.79
C LEU A 97 1.31 -4.73 5.17
N ALA A 98 2.50 -4.80 5.76
CA ALA A 98 3.70 -4.18 5.20
C ALA A 98 4.05 -4.79 3.83
N ALA A 99 3.97 -6.11 3.69
CA ALA A 99 4.22 -6.84 2.46
C ALA A 99 3.26 -6.43 1.34
N ILE A 100 1.97 -6.38 1.64
CA ILE A 100 0.92 -5.99 0.70
C ILE A 100 1.16 -4.55 0.21
N LEU A 101 1.47 -3.62 1.11
CA LEU A 101 1.74 -2.22 0.73
C LEU A 101 2.99 -2.08 -0.16
N LEU A 102 4.05 -2.84 0.14
CA LEU A 102 5.25 -2.90 -0.69
C LEU A 102 4.96 -3.50 -2.06
N TRP A 103 4.13 -4.55 -2.12
CA TRP A 103 3.70 -5.18 -3.36
C TRP A 103 2.89 -4.25 -4.24
N ILE A 104 1.89 -3.56 -3.69
CA ILE A 104 1.07 -2.57 -4.41
C ILE A 104 1.96 -1.46 -5.02
N ARG A 105 3.06 -1.10 -4.35
CA ARG A 105 4.02 -0.11 -4.84
C ARG A 105 5.05 -0.65 -5.84
N GLY A 106 5.00 -1.92 -6.19
CA GLY A 106 5.95 -2.53 -7.12
C GLY A 106 7.36 -2.69 -6.53
N PHE A 107 7.51 -2.69 -5.20
CA PHE A 107 8.80 -2.91 -4.56
C PHE A 107 9.46 -4.22 -5.03
N PHE A 108 8.66 -5.26 -5.31
CA PHE A 108 9.14 -6.56 -5.76
C PHE A 108 9.45 -6.66 -7.26
N ASN A 109 9.27 -5.58 -8.05
CA ASN A 109 9.49 -5.62 -9.50
C ASN A 109 10.96 -5.86 -9.87
N CYS A 110 11.90 -5.35 -9.05
CA CYS A 110 13.34 -5.56 -9.24
C CYS A 110 13.91 -6.45 -8.13
N HIS A 111 14.79 -7.38 -8.48
CA HIS A 111 15.40 -8.35 -7.56
C HIS A 111 14.35 -9.18 -6.78
N LYS A 112 13.29 -9.61 -7.47
CA LYS A 112 12.13 -10.30 -6.89
C LYS A 112 12.54 -11.48 -6.00
N ALA A 113 13.45 -12.33 -6.47
CA ALA A 113 13.92 -13.50 -5.73
C ALA A 113 14.56 -13.11 -4.39
N ILE A 114 15.51 -12.17 -4.39
CA ILE A 114 16.21 -11.72 -3.17
C ILE A 114 15.23 -11.12 -2.16
N LYS A 115 14.30 -10.28 -2.63
CA LYS A 115 13.31 -9.62 -1.77
C LYS A 115 12.29 -10.59 -1.19
N ILE A 116 11.83 -11.56 -1.99
CA ILE A 116 10.93 -12.62 -1.50
C ILE A 116 11.66 -13.49 -0.48
N SER A 117 12.89 -13.93 -0.76
CA SER A 117 13.68 -14.74 0.18
C SER A 117 13.92 -13.99 1.49
N GLY A 118 14.27 -12.70 1.44
CA GLY A 118 14.42 -11.86 2.63
C GLY A 118 13.12 -11.74 3.42
N MET A 119 11.99 -11.59 2.74
CA MET A 119 10.68 -11.53 3.39
C MET A 119 10.29 -12.86 4.05
N VAL A 120 10.55 -14.00 3.38
CA VAL A 120 10.34 -15.34 3.93
C VAL A 120 11.18 -15.53 5.20
N LEU A 121 12.44 -15.09 5.22
CA LEU A 121 13.28 -15.12 6.42
C LEU A 121 12.70 -14.26 7.55
N ILE A 122 12.21 -13.07 7.23
CA ILE A 122 11.56 -12.18 8.21
C ILE A 122 10.31 -12.82 8.83
N TYR A 123 9.56 -13.65 8.10
CA TYR A 123 8.44 -14.42 8.66
C TYR A 123 8.88 -15.63 9.49
N LEU A 124 9.94 -16.33 9.06
CA LEU A 124 10.44 -17.51 9.75
C LEU A 124 11.02 -17.19 11.12
N ILE A 125 11.73 -16.06 11.26
CA ILE A 125 12.40 -15.70 12.52
C ILE A 125 11.41 -15.61 13.70
N PRO A 126 10.31 -14.84 13.63
CA PRO A 126 9.28 -14.82 14.68
C PRO A 126 8.72 -16.20 14.99
N VAL A 127 8.42 -17.01 13.98
CA VAL A 127 7.87 -18.36 14.15
C VAL A 127 8.84 -19.25 14.94
N LEU A 128 10.12 -19.21 14.58
CA LEU A 128 11.16 -20.01 15.24
C LEU A 128 11.44 -19.54 16.67
N LEU A 129 11.24 -18.26 17.00
CA LEU A 129 11.39 -17.77 18.38
C LEU A 129 10.43 -18.45 19.36
N TYR A 130 9.29 -18.96 18.90
CA TYR A 130 8.33 -19.67 19.76
C TYR A 130 8.78 -21.07 20.18
N LEU A 131 9.78 -21.66 19.51
CA LEU A 131 10.37 -22.94 19.93
C LEU A 131 10.94 -22.88 21.36
N ARG A 132 11.34 -21.69 21.83
CA ARG A 132 11.86 -21.50 23.20
C ARG A 132 10.84 -21.81 24.29
N PHE A 133 9.55 -21.80 23.96
CA PHE A 133 8.44 -22.07 24.89
C PHE A 133 7.96 -23.53 24.82
N GLY A 134 8.65 -24.38 24.07
CA GLY A 134 8.35 -25.81 23.94
C GLY A 134 7.53 -26.16 22.70
N TRP A 135 7.57 -27.44 22.33
CA TRP A 135 7.00 -27.95 21.07
C TRP A 135 5.48 -27.81 20.98
N ALA A 136 4.76 -28.09 22.08
CA ALA A 136 3.30 -28.00 22.11
C ALA A 136 2.82 -26.56 21.84
N TYR A 137 3.45 -25.59 22.52
CA TYR A 137 3.17 -24.17 22.31
C TYR A 137 3.53 -23.73 20.89
N PHE A 138 4.71 -24.13 20.40
CA PHE A 138 5.11 -23.86 19.03
C PHE A 138 4.12 -24.40 17.99
N ALA A 139 3.62 -25.62 18.17
CA ALA A 139 2.67 -26.24 17.24
C ALA A 139 1.30 -25.52 17.24
N GLU A 140 0.83 -25.10 18.41
CA GLU A 140 -0.39 -24.28 18.56
C GLU A 140 -0.23 -22.94 17.85
N GLN A 141 0.88 -22.23 18.12
CA GLN A 141 1.18 -20.96 17.46
C GLN A 141 1.34 -21.11 15.95
N LEU A 142 2.01 -22.17 15.46
CA LEU A 142 2.13 -22.44 14.03
C LEU A 142 0.76 -22.62 13.36
N LEU A 143 -0.18 -23.28 14.05
CA LEU A 143 -1.52 -23.51 13.54
C LEU A 143 -2.32 -22.19 13.45
N GLU A 144 -2.22 -21.31 14.44
CA GLU A 144 -2.80 -19.95 14.38
C GLU A 144 -2.24 -19.14 13.20
N ILE A 145 -0.94 -19.20 12.98
CA ILE A 145 -0.28 -18.50 11.87
C ILE A 145 -0.80 -19.00 10.53
N LEU A 146 -0.92 -20.32 10.37
CA LEU A 146 -1.46 -20.93 9.15
C LEU A 146 -2.92 -20.52 8.91
N GLN A 147 -3.73 -20.40 9.96
CA GLN A 147 -5.11 -19.91 9.85
C GLN A 147 -5.16 -18.46 9.34
N ILE A 148 -4.30 -17.59 9.88
CA ILE A 148 -4.22 -16.18 9.46
C ILE A 148 -3.78 -16.10 7.99
N LEU A 149 -2.71 -16.80 7.62
CA LEU A 149 -2.22 -16.83 6.24
C LEU A 149 -3.29 -17.33 5.26
N LEU A 150 -4.06 -18.34 5.65
CA LEU A 150 -5.17 -18.86 4.85
C LEU A 150 -6.27 -17.80 4.67
N ILE A 151 -6.68 -17.13 5.74
CA ILE A 151 -7.70 -16.07 5.69
C ILE A 151 -7.21 -14.91 4.81
N THR A 152 -5.97 -14.46 4.98
CA THR A 152 -5.41 -13.39 4.16
C THR A 152 -5.31 -13.80 2.70
N PHE A 153 -4.88 -15.04 2.42
CA PHE A 153 -4.87 -15.58 1.07
C PHE A 153 -6.26 -15.57 0.44
N CYS A 154 -7.30 -16.01 1.16
CA CYS A 154 -8.68 -15.97 0.70
C CYS A 154 -9.13 -14.53 0.40
N ILE A 155 -8.81 -13.56 1.26
CA ILE A 155 -9.12 -12.14 1.03
C ILE A 155 -8.42 -11.64 -0.23
N ILE A 156 -7.11 -11.90 -0.38
CA ILE A 156 -6.34 -11.49 -1.55
C ILE A 156 -6.91 -12.13 -2.82
N TYR A 157 -7.24 -13.41 -2.79
CA TYR A 157 -7.83 -14.13 -3.92
C TYR A 157 -9.19 -13.54 -4.32
N ILE A 158 -10.08 -13.30 -3.36
CA ILE A 158 -11.39 -12.66 -3.60
C ILE A 158 -11.20 -11.26 -4.17
N MET A 159 -10.29 -10.46 -3.61
CA MET A 159 -9.99 -9.12 -4.13
C MET A 159 -9.40 -9.18 -5.54
N TYR A 160 -8.51 -10.13 -5.81
CA TYR A 160 -7.93 -10.33 -7.13
C TYR A 160 -8.99 -10.70 -8.17
N GLU A 161 -9.85 -11.68 -7.88
CA GLU A 161 -10.95 -12.06 -8.77
C GLU A 161 -11.97 -10.94 -8.94
N TYR A 162 -12.29 -10.20 -7.87
CA TYR A 162 -13.13 -8.99 -7.97
C TYR A 162 -12.50 -7.94 -8.89
N MET A 163 -11.20 -7.66 -8.74
CA MET A 163 -10.47 -6.73 -9.60
C MET A 163 -10.37 -7.21 -11.04
N LYS A 164 -10.17 -8.52 -11.26
CA LYS A 164 -10.11 -9.16 -12.58
C LYS A 164 -11.45 -9.13 -13.30
N ALA A 165 -12.54 -9.43 -12.59
CA ALA A 165 -13.90 -9.31 -13.12
C ALA A 165 -14.24 -7.85 -13.48
N GLN A 166 -13.63 -6.89 -12.78
CA GLN A 166 -13.73 -5.48 -13.18
C GLN A 166 -12.89 -5.17 -14.43
N THR A 167 -11.73 -5.79 -14.68
CA THR A 167 -10.88 -5.48 -15.85
C THR A 167 -11.24 -6.24 -17.13
N SER A 168 -12.00 -7.34 -17.06
CA SER A 168 -12.31 -8.22 -18.19
C SER A 168 -13.47 -7.79 -19.10
N THR A 169 -13.98 -6.57 -18.95
CA THR A 169 -14.88 -5.97 -19.95
C THR A 169 -14.04 -5.10 -20.85
N ASP A 170 -14.16 -5.23 -22.18
CA ASP A 170 -13.56 -4.34 -23.18
C ASP A 170 -13.97 -2.89 -22.86
N LYS A 171 -13.17 -2.24 -22.03
CA LYS A 171 -13.50 -0.94 -21.46
C LYS A 171 -13.07 0.12 -22.43
N ILE A 172 -14.04 0.79 -23.03
CA ILE A 172 -13.78 1.99 -23.80
C ILE A 172 -13.57 3.13 -22.80
N LEU A 173 -12.35 3.67 -22.75
CA LEU A 173 -12.05 4.91 -22.04
C LEU A 173 -12.26 6.07 -23.02
N ASN A 174 -13.40 6.74 -22.94
CA ASN A 174 -13.61 7.96 -23.71
C ASN A 174 -13.00 9.15 -22.97
N ILE A 175 -11.89 9.65 -23.48
CA ILE A 175 -11.19 10.80 -22.89
C ILE A 175 -12.06 12.06 -22.99
N ALA A 176 -12.91 12.17 -24.02
CA ALA A 176 -13.79 13.33 -24.20
C ALA A 176 -14.80 13.54 -23.05
N ASP A 177 -15.07 12.51 -22.23
CA ASP A 177 -15.94 12.62 -21.05
C ASP A 177 -15.33 13.55 -19.96
N TYR A 178 -14.04 13.88 -20.07
CA TYR A 178 -13.31 14.74 -19.14
C TYR A 178 -13.03 16.11 -19.77
N SER A 179 -13.69 17.16 -19.26
CA SER A 179 -13.72 18.51 -19.83
C SER A 179 -12.36 19.19 -20.03
N GLU A 180 -11.33 18.80 -19.28
CA GLU A 180 -9.97 19.37 -19.37
C GLU A 180 -9.02 18.60 -20.30
N THR A 181 -9.52 17.58 -20.98
CA THR A 181 -8.73 16.71 -21.84
C THR A 181 -8.99 16.94 -23.33
N THR A 182 -7.99 16.66 -24.13
CA THR A 182 -7.94 16.91 -25.57
C THR A 182 -7.67 15.62 -26.32
N GLU A 183 -7.91 15.63 -27.63
CA GLU A 183 -7.59 14.50 -28.50
C GLU A 183 -6.09 14.14 -28.45
N ARG A 184 -5.22 15.14 -28.30
CA ARG A 184 -3.78 14.93 -28.12
C ARG A 184 -3.47 14.13 -26.86
N ASP A 185 -4.17 14.39 -25.77
CA ASP A 185 -3.98 13.67 -24.51
C ASP A 185 -4.36 12.19 -24.67
N ALA A 186 -5.42 11.89 -25.43
CA ALA A 186 -5.79 10.53 -25.76
C ALA A 186 -4.68 9.80 -26.54
N LYS A 187 -4.09 10.46 -27.55
CA LYS A 187 -2.96 9.92 -28.33
C LYS A 187 -1.75 9.63 -27.45
N TRP A 188 -1.40 10.53 -26.54
CA TRP A 188 -0.29 10.31 -25.61
C TRP A 188 -0.54 9.17 -24.64
N LEU A 189 -1.76 9.04 -24.10
CA LEU A 189 -2.11 7.91 -23.24
C LEU A 189 -2.04 6.56 -23.99
N ILE A 190 -2.41 6.52 -25.27
CA ILE A 190 -2.25 5.33 -26.12
C ILE A 190 -0.77 4.96 -26.25
N LEU A 191 0.11 5.93 -26.55
CA LEU A 191 1.55 5.70 -26.63
C LEU A 191 2.13 5.20 -25.30
N VAL A 192 1.65 5.76 -24.18
CA VAL A 192 2.03 5.29 -22.84
C VAL A 192 1.58 3.85 -22.59
N GLN A 193 0.36 3.48 -23.00
CA GLN A 193 -0.17 2.11 -22.90
C GLN A 193 0.64 1.12 -23.73
N GLN A 194 1.17 1.56 -24.88
CA GLN A 194 2.09 0.80 -25.73
C GLN A 194 3.52 0.71 -25.19
N GLY A 195 3.80 1.35 -24.04
CA GLY A 195 5.12 1.32 -23.41
C GLY A 195 6.13 2.32 -23.99
N VAL A 196 5.69 3.27 -24.81
CA VAL A 196 6.55 4.32 -25.35
C VAL A 196 7.04 5.22 -24.21
N LYS A 197 8.34 5.54 -24.22
CA LYS A 197 8.98 6.40 -23.23
C LYS A 197 8.59 7.87 -23.45
N TYR A 198 8.54 8.65 -22.38
CA TYR A 198 8.15 10.06 -22.45
C TYR A 198 9.10 10.90 -23.31
N GLU A 199 10.37 10.52 -23.35
CA GLU A 199 11.39 11.13 -24.21
C GLU A 199 11.05 10.97 -25.69
N ALA A 200 10.59 9.79 -26.09
CA ALA A 200 10.18 9.54 -27.48
C ALA A 200 8.90 10.33 -27.83
N ILE A 201 7.91 10.36 -26.92
CA ILE A 201 6.71 11.19 -27.11
C ILE A 201 7.08 12.67 -27.22
N ALA A 202 8.06 13.14 -26.45
CA ALA A 202 8.53 14.53 -26.51
C ALA A 202 9.18 14.85 -27.86
N ILE A 203 10.01 13.94 -28.38
CA ILE A 203 10.64 14.07 -29.70
C ILE A 203 9.58 14.07 -30.81
N ASP A 204 8.66 13.11 -30.81
CA ASP A 204 7.65 12.93 -31.87
C ASP A 204 6.68 14.11 -31.98
N TYR A 205 6.50 14.88 -30.90
CA TYR A 205 5.61 16.03 -30.84
C TYR A 205 6.35 17.38 -30.77
N GLU A 206 7.68 17.40 -30.92
CA GLU A 206 8.51 18.60 -30.85
C GLU A 206 8.31 19.41 -29.55
N LEU A 207 8.18 18.69 -28.43
CA LEU A 207 8.00 19.26 -27.10
C LEU A 207 9.19 18.97 -26.18
N THR A 208 9.30 19.74 -25.11
CA THR A 208 10.24 19.42 -24.04
C THR A 208 9.71 18.27 -23.19
N LEU A 209 10.61 17.40 -22.70
CA LEU A 209 10.26 16.29 -21.81
C LEU A 209 9.44 16.73 -20.60
N GLY A 210 9.79 17.86 -19.98
CA GLY A 210 9.07 18.41 -18.84
C GLY A 210 7.62 18.79 -19.17
N THR A 211 7.35 19.24 -20.39
CA THR A 211 5.97 19.57 -20.83
C THR A 211 5.11 18.31 -20.92
N VAL A 212 5.65 17.24 -21.52
CA VAL A 212 4.97 15.94 -21.64
C VAL A 212 4.72 15.35 -20.25
N GLN A 213 5.74 15.33 -19.38
CA GLN A 213 5.62 14.83 -18.00
C GLN A 213 4.57 15.60 -17.19
N ASN A 214 4.60 16.93 -17.24
CA ASN A 214 3.64 17.75 -16.50
C ASN A 214 2.20 17.55 -17.00
N ARG A 215 2.01 17.46 -18.32
CA ARG A 215 0.68 17.24 -18.89
C ARG A 215 0.16 15.83 -18.56
N LEU A 216 0.98 14.78 -18.71
CA LEU A 216 0.60 13.41 -18.34
C LEU A 216 0.30 13.27 -16.85
N ASN A 217 1.07 13.90 -15.97
CA ASN A 217 0.75 13.94 -14.55
C ASN A 217 -0.61 14.59 -14.27
N LYS A 218 -0.92 15.72 -14.93
CA LYS A 218 -2.25 16.33 -14.83
C LYS A 218 -3.35 15.38 -15.31
N ILE A 219 -3.14 14.69 -16.42
CA ILE A 219 -4.10 13.72 -16.96
C ILE A 219 -4.31 12.56 -15.98
N TYR A 220 -3.26 12.01 -15.38
CA TYR A 220 -3.38 10.97 -14.35
C TYR A 220 -4.16 11.45 -13.12
N HIS A 221 -4.05 12.73 -12.77
CA HIS A 221 -4.90 13.32 -11.74
C HIS A 221 -6.37 13.45 -12.18
N ILE A 222 -6.63 13.89 -13.42
CA ILE A 222 -7.99 13.99 -13.98
C ILE A 222 -8.67 12.61 -14.05
N LEU A 223 -7.94 11.58 -14.48
CA LEU A 223 -8.41 10.20 -14.54
C LEU A 223 -8.46 9.50 -13.17
N GLU A 224 -8.10 10.21 -12.10
CA GLU A 224 -7.98 9.71 -10.73
C GLU A 224 -7.01 8.51 -10.60
N THR A 225 -6.07 8.31 -11.52
CA THR A 225 -5.09 7.20 -11.46
C THR A 225 -3.85 7.52 -10.64
N GLY A 226 -3.62 8.79 -10.34
CA GLY A 226 -2.52 9.28 -9.49
C GLY A 226 -1.18 9.37 -10.22
N ASP A 227 -0.71 8.29 -10.83
CA ASP A 227 0.54 8.27 -11.60
C ASP A 227 0.45 7.32 -12.81
N ARG A 228 1.57 7.20 -13.55
CA ARG A 228 1.69 6.29 -14.71
C ARG A 228 1.41 4.84 -14.35
N ILE A 229 1.87 4.40 -13.18
CA ILE A 229 1.73 3.00 -12.76
C ILE A 229 0.26 2.72 -12.45
N GLY A 230 -0.41 3.64 -11.74
CA GLY A 230 -1.85 3.57 -11.50
C GLY A 230 -2.67 3.64 -12.79
N PHE A 231 -2.23 4.42 -13.77
CA PHE A 231 -2.88 4.45 -15.08
C PHE A 231 -2.78 3.09 -15.78
N LEU A 232 -1.58 2.53 -15.89
CA LEU A 232 -1.36 1.24 -16.55
C LEU A 232 -2.03 0.08 -15.80
N SER A 233 -2.11 0.13 -14.47
CA SER A 233 -2.78 -0.93 -13.71
C SER A 233 -4.30 -0.94 -13.93
N ILE A 234 -4.92 0.23 -14.13
CA ILE A 234 -6.37 0.37 -14.29
C ILE A 234 -6.79 0.23 -15.76
N TYR A 235 -6.02 0.82 -16.68
CA TYR A 235 -6.40 1.00 -18.09
C TYR A 235 -5.52 0.23 -19.08
N SER A 236 -4.66 -0.70 -18.63
CA SER A 236 -3.79 -1.51 -19.51
C SER A 236 -4.54 -2.22 -20.65
N ASN A 237 -5.78 -2.65 -20.40
CA ASN A 237 -6.61 -3.35 -21.39
C ASN A 237 -7.77 -2.49 -21.92
N ALA A 238 -7.81 -1.20 -21.60
CA ALA A 238 -8.88 -0.32 -22.06
C ALA A 238 -8.60 0.19 -23.48
N LYS A 239 -9.64 0.31 -24.32
CA LYS A 239 -9.56 0.98 -25.61
C LYS A 239 -9.75 2.48 -25.39
N ILE A 240 -8.68 3.25 -25.55
CA ILE A 240 -8.73 4.71 -25.39
C ILE A 240 -9.28 5.34 -26.67
N ILE A 241 -10.32 6.15 -26.54
CA ILE A 241 -10.92 6.91 -27.66
C ILE A 241 -11.12 8.37 -27.26
N TYR A 242 -11.29 9.23 -28.27
CA TYR A 242 -11.75 10.61 -28.09
C TYR A 242 -12.93 10.83 -29.03
N LYS A 243 -14.16 10.72 -28.50
CA LYS A 243 -15.40 10.93 -29.25
C LYS A 243 -16.28 11.91 -28.48
N LYS A 244 -16.45 13.11 -29.03
CA LYS A 244 -17.39 14.12 -28.51
C LYS A 244 -18.84 13.76 -28.82
#